data_AF-A0A4R8V9N5-F1
#
_entry.id   AF-A0A4R8V9N5-F1
#
_cell.length_a   1.000
_cell.length_b   1.000
_cell.length_c   1.000
_cell.angle_alpha   90.00
_cell.angle_beta   90.00
_cell.angle_gamma   90.00
#
_symmetry.space_group_name_H-M   'P 1'
#
loop_
_entity.id
_entity.type
_entity.pdbx_description
1 polymer ?
#
loop_
_entity_poly.entity_id
_entity_poly.type
_entity_poly.pdbx_seq_one_letter_code
_entity_poly.pdbx_strand_id
1 'polypeptide(L)'
;MKNTRLGYSVGLGVLVISVLMALVGCTSTAPAPSPTNEGAKIFHGTPAEWSLLFRSCLEDNGLTTADLPDGDASGFMLSNDGVTEERRTEVTTKCHSEIGEPQMEGLSDDELHRRYESRLDQFQCLLKNDLISGSPMSFEKFVDEYNRSGQKQLWSPDQDASTVERDGILYGPTDICPRDTSTW
;
A
#
# COMPACT_ATOMS: atom_id res chain seq x y z
N MET A 1 -17.02 67.44 13.87
CA MET A 1 -18.42 67.88 13.99
C MET A 1 -19.33 66.77 13.44
N LYS A 2 -20.43 66.45 14.15
CA LYS A 2 -21.46 65.41 13.89
C LYS A 2 -21.00 63.96 14.20
N ASN A 3 -21.30 63.45 15.40
CA ASN A 3 -22.52 62.70 15.79
C ASN A 3 -22.63 61.37 15.02
N THR A 4 -22.74 60.20 15.66
CA THR A 4 -23.94 59.76 16.37
C THR A 4 -23.68 58.46 17.16
N ARG A 5 -24.31 58.37 18.34
CA ARG A 5 -24.35 57.23 19.27
C ARG A 5 -25.40 56.19 18.85
N LEU A 6 -25.13 54.90 19.04
CA LEU A 6 -26.10 53.86 19.42
C LEU A 6 -25.32 52.91 20.35
N GLY A 7 -25.80 52.48 21.52
CA GLY A 7 -27.17 52.36 22.00
C GLY A 7 -27.29 50.96 22.59
N TYR A 8 -27.27 50.87 23.92
CA TYR A 8 -27.35 49.68 24.76
C TYR A 8 -28.52 48.75 24.41
N SER A 9 -28.38 47.45 24.73
CA SER A 9 -29.46 46.78 25.45
C SER A 9 -28.97 45.57 26.25
N VAL A 10 -29.22 45.64 27.55
CA VAL A 10 -29.04 44.63 28.58
C VAL A 10 -30.20 43.64 28.46
N GLY A 11 -29.90 42.34 28.40
CA GLY A 11 -30.88 41.27 28.39
C GLY A 11 -30.56 40.24 29.47
N LEU A 12 -30.79 40.61 30.72
CA LEU A 12 -30.72 39.74 31.89
C LEU A 12 -31.99 38.87 31.89
N GLY A 13 -31.91 37.67 31.31
CA GLY A 13 -32.99 36.69 31.28
C GLY A 13 -32.73 35.57 32.29
N VAL A 14 -33.17 35.77 33.53
CA VAL A 14 -33.33 34.69 34.52
C VAL A 14 -34.58 33.90 34.15
N LEU A 15 -34.43 32.61 33.86
CA LEU A 15 -35.55 31.66 33.88
C LEU A 15 -35.13 30.40 34.63
N VAL A 16 -36.06 30.00 35.48
CA VAL A 16 -35.96 29.18 36.66
C VAL A 16 -36.69 27.87 36.39
N ILE A 17 -36.11 26.77 36.89
CA ILE A 17 -36.72 25.44 37.13
C ILE A 17 -37.07 24.60 35.90
N SER A 18 -36.35 23.49 35.76
CA SER A 18 -36.97 22.15 35.78
C SER A 18 -35.89 21.10 36.06
N VAL A 19 -35.86 20.62 37.30
CA VAL A 19 -35.17 19.39 37.68
C VAL A 19 -35.92 18.25 36.98
N LEU A 20 -35.34 17.71 35.91
CA LEU A 20 -35.68 16.39 35.41
C LEU A 20 -34.46 15.49 35.63
N MET A 21 -34.50 14.74 36.73
CA MET A 21 -33.68 13.55 36.91
C MET A 21 -34.09 12.51 35.86
N ALA A 22 -33.57 12.66 34.64
CA ALA A 22 -33.56 11.60 33.66
C ALA A 22 -32.35 10.73 33.98
N LEU A 23 -32.65 9.53 34.46
CA LEU A 23 -31.77 8.37 34.60
C LEU A 23 -30.70 8.36 33.51
N VAL A 24 -29.47 8.73 33.87
CA VAL A 24 -28.28 8.33 33.10
C VAL A 24 -28.10 6.85 33.39
N GLY A 25 -28.94 6.02 32.76
CA GLY A 25 -28.58 4.64 32.55
C GLY A 25 -27.29 4.68 31.77
N CYS A 26 -26.19 4.24 32.39
CA CYS A 26 -25.06 3.73 31.65
C CYS A 26 -25.62 2.60 30.78
N THR A 27 -26.05 2.92 29.56
CA THR A 27 -25.97 1.96 28.47
C THR A 27 -24.50 1.61 28.43
N SER A 28 -24.16 0.53 29.11
CA SER A 28 -22.98 -0.26 28.83
C SER A 28 -23.18 -0.70 27.39
N THR A 29 -22.83 0.18 26.46
CA THR A 29 -22.53 -0.20 25.10
C THR A 29 -21.37 -1.14 25.28
N ALA A 30 -21.68 -2.44 25.37
CA ALA A 30 -20.71 -3.47 25.16
C ALA A 30 -19.93 -3.02 23.92
N PRO A 31 -18.59 -2.90 23.99
CA PRO A 31 -17.83 -2.56 22.81
C PRO A 31 -18.33 -3.50 21.72
N ALA A 32 -18.81 -2.91 20.62
CA ALA A 32 -19.17 -3.68 19.45
C ALA A 32 -18.02 -4.67 19.24
N PRO A 33 -18.29 -5.98 19.06
CA PRO A 33 -17.23 -6.93 18.80
C PRO A 33 -16.39 -6.32 17.69
N SER A 34 -15.14 -5.97 18.03
CA SER A 34 -14.19 -5.54 17.02
C SER A 34 -14.24 -6.62 15.97
N PRO A 35 -14.37 -6.29 14.66
CA PRO A 35 -14.30 -7.31 13.63
C PRO A 35 -13.05 -8.10 13.94
N THR A 36 -13.24 -9.37 14.30
CA THR A 36 -12.14 -10.30 14.43
C THR A 36 -11.46 -10.20 13.09
N ASN A 37 -10.23 -9.66 13.05
CA ASN A 37 -9.35 -9.82 11.91
C ASN A 37 -9.17 -11.34 11.78
N GLU A 38 -10.07 -12.01 11.07
CA GLU A 38 -9.71 -13.23 10.37
C GLU A 38 -8.47 -12.82 9.59
N GLY A 39 -7.31 -13.36 10.01
CA GLY A 39 -6.03 -12.94 9.45
C GLY A 39 -6.12 -12.96 7.93
N ALA A 40 -5.61 -11.92 7.29
CA ALA A 40 -5.64 -11.81 5.83
C ALA A 40 -5.20 -13.13 5.21
N LYS A 41 -6.01 -13.67 4.29
CA LYS A 41 -5.70 -14.91 3.58
C LYS A 41 -4.31 -14.77 2.96
N ILE A 42 -3.45 -15.77 3.11
CA ILE A 42 -2.12 -15.77 2.52
C ILE A 42 -2.17 -16.48 1.16
N PHE A 43 -1.58 -15.86 0.15
CA PHE A 43 -1.41 -16.45 -1.17
C PHE A 43 -0.13 -17.29 -1.25
N HIS A 44 -0.23 -18.49 -1.84
CA HIS A 44 0.84 -19.50 -1.90
C HIS A 44 1.31 -19.78 -3.34
N GLY A 45 1.40 -18.76 -4.19
CA GLY A 45 1.95 -18.84 -5.54
C GLY A 45 3.06 -17.82 -5.79
N THR A 46 3.40 -17.64 -7.06
CA THR A 46 4.40 -16.66 -7.53
C THR A 46 3.82 -15.25 -7.69
N PRO A 47 4.66 -14.20 -7.71
CA PRO A 47 4.23 -12.85 -8.07
C PRO A 47 3.46 -12.79 -9.39
N ALA A 48 3.93 -13.49 -10.43
CA ALA A 48 3.24 -13.52 -11.72
C ALA A 48 1.83 -14.13 -11.63
N GLU A 49 1.67 -15.26 -10.93
CA GLU A 49 0.36 -15.89 -10.72
C GLU A 49 -0.59 -14.98 -9.94
N TRP A 50 -0.08 -14.32 -8.89
CA TRP A 50 -0.87 -13.37 -8.12
C TRP A 50 -1.33 -12.21 -8.97
N SER A 51 -0.43 -11.60 -9.76
CA SER A 51 -0.76 -10.46 -10.61
C SER A 51 -1.77 -10.82 -11.71
N LEU A 52 -1.70 -12.03 -12.27
CA LEU A 52 -2.71 -12.54 -13.19
C LEU A 52 -4.08 -12.69 -12.52
N LEU A 53 -4.15 -13.31 -11.34
CA LEU A 53 -5.40 -13.48 -10.60
C LEU A 53 -5.98 -12.14 -10.18
N PHE A 54 -5.14 -11.23 -9.71
CA PHE A 54 -5.54 -9.90 -9.26
C PHE A 54 -6.07 -9.08 -10.42
N ARG A 55 -5.36 -9.06 -11.55
CA ARG A 55 -5.83 -8.44 -12.79
C ARG A 55 -7.19 -8.97 -13.22
N SER A 56 -7.35 -10.30 -13.30
CA SER A 56 -8.62 -10.93 -13.66
C SER A 56 -9.75 -10.49 -12.73
N CYS A 57 -9.51 -10.45 -11.42
CA CYS A 57 -10.51 -10.00 -10.46
C CYS A 57 -10.91 -8.54 -10.66
N LEU A 58 -9.95 -7.64 -10.92
CA LEU A 58 -10.26 -6.23 -11.18
C LEU A 58 -11.12 -6.07 -12.45
N GLU A 59 -10.77 -6.79 -13.52
CA GLU A 59 -11.50 -6.79 -14.79
C GLU A 59 -12.92 -7.35 -14.66
N ASP A 60 -13.09 -8.46 -13.94
CA ASP A 60 -14.39 -9.06 -13.65
C ASP A 60 -15.30 -8.12 -12.81
N ASN A 61 -14.70 -7.21 -12.04
CA ASN A 61 -15.42 -6.20 -11.24
C ASN A 61 -15.55 -4.84 -11.95
N GLY A 62 -15.22 -4.78 -13.24
CA GLY A 62 -15.45 -3.64 -14.12
C GLY A 62 -14.36 -2.58 -14.12
N LEU A 63 -13.16 -2.88 -13.59
CA LEU A 63 -12.00 -1.99 -13.70
C LEU A 63 -11.17 -2.37 -14.93
N THR A 64 -10.67 -1.37 -15.65
CA THR A 64 -9.86 -1.61 -16.85
C THR A 64 -8.39 -1.64 -16.47
N THR A 65 -7.67 -2.67 -16.93
CA THR A 65 -6.22 -2.77 -16.78
C THR A 65 -5.51 -2.71 -18.12
N ALA A 66 -4.21 -2.44 -18.10
CA ALA A 66 -3.35 -2.50 -19.27
C ALA A 66 -2.00 -3.14 -18.91
N ASP A 67 -1.35 -3.72 -19.90
CA ASP A 67 0.01 -4.25 -19.74
C ASP A 67 0.96 -3.10 -19.39
N LEU A 68 1.99 -3.40 -18.61
CA LEU A 68 3.09 -2.47 -18.42
C LEU A 68 3.79 -2.26 -19.78
N PRO A 69 4.29 -1.03 -20.09
CA PRO A 69 4.89 -0.72 -21.38
C PRO A 69 6.08 -1.61 -21.79
N ASP A 70 6.73 -2.23 -20.82
CA ASP A 70 7.88 -3.13 -20.94
C ASP A 70 7.51 -4.62 -20.93
N GLY A 71 6.24 -4.95 -20.70
CA GLY A 71 5.74 -6.33 -20.67
C GLY A 71 6.08 -7.10 -19.38
N ASP A 72 6.41 -6.43 -18.28
CA ASP A 72 6.63 -7.08 -16.98
C ASP A 72 5.36 -7.81 -16.51
N ALA A 73 5.47 -9.14 -16.40
CA ALA A 73 4.36 -10.02 -16.02
C ALA A 73 4.03 -9.99 -14.51
N SER A 74 4.88 -9.36 -13.68
CA SER A 74 4.61 -9.19 -12.25
C SER A 74 3.72 -8.00 -11.93
N GLY A 75 3.34 -7.17 -12.91
CA GLY A 75 2.49 -6.01 -12.70
C GLY A 75 1.58 -5.68 -13.87
N PHE A 76 0.75 -4.66 -13.68
CA PHE A 76 -0.12 -4.10 -14.69
C PHE A 76 -0.51 -2.67 -14.30
N MET A 77 -0.98 -1.88 -15.26
CA MET A 77 -1.54 -0.56 -15.01
C MET A 77 -3.04 -0.66 -14.75
N LEU A 78 -3.54 0.13 -13.79
CA LEU A 78 -4.97 0.30 -13.55
C LEU A 78 -5.43 1.64 -14.13
N SER A 79 -6.42 1.63 -15.01
CA SER A 79 -7.00 2.87 -15.54
C SER A 79 -7.79 3.60 -14.46
N ASN A 80 -7.68 4.93 -14.46
CA ASN A 80 -8.44 5.82 -13.58
C ASN A 80 -9.67 6.42 -14.29
N ASP A 81 -9.88 6.09 -15.56
CA ASP A 81 -10.92 6.71 -16.37
C ASP A 81 -12.31 6.22 -15.95
N GLY A 82 -13.17 7.16 -15.57
CA GLY A 82 -14.59 6.87 -15.31
C GLY A 82 -14.90 6.11 -14.01
N VAL A 83 -13.92 5.92 -13.12
CA VAL A 83 -14.09 5.21 -11.83
C VAL A 83 -13.76 6.15 -10.66
N THR A 84 -14.60 6.14 -9.62
CA THR A 84 -14.30 6.92 -8.39
C THR A 84 -13.26 6.21 -7.52
N GLU A 85 -12.55 6.97 -6.69
CA GLU A 85 -11.57 6.39 -5.77
C GLU A 85 -12.21 5.40 -4.78
N GLU A 86 -13.43 5.69 -4.32
CA GLU A 86 -14.16 4.79 -3.42
C GLU A 86 -14.44 3.46 -4.08
N ARG A 87 -14.86 3.47 -5.36
CA ARG A 87 -15.14 2.24 -6.12
C ARG A 87 -13.86 1.45 -6.38
N ARG A 88 -12.76 2.14 -6.71
CA ARG A 88 -11.45 1.51 -6.90
C ARG A 88 -11.00 0.82 -5.62
N THR A 89 -11.06 1.52 -4.49
CA THR A 89 -10.68 1.00 -3.17
C THR A 89 -11.54 -0.20 -2.78
N GLU A 90 -12.86 -0.13 -2.99
CA GLU A 90 -13.80 -1.22 -2.71
C GLU A 90 -13.43 -2.49 -3.50
N VAL A 91 -13.24 -2.38 -4.82
CA VAL A 91 -12.93 -3.51 -5.69
C VAL A 91 -11.54 -4.07 -5.40
N THR A 92 -10.54 -3.22 -5.23
CA THR A 92 -9.18 -3.63 -4.84
C THR A 92 -9.21 -4.41 -3.53
N THR A 93 -9.86 -3.88 -2.49
CA THR A 93 -9.99 -4.55 -1.19
C THR A 93 -10.69 -5.91 -1.31
N LYS A 94 -11.76 -5.97 -2.11
CA LYS A 94 -12.46 -7.22 -2.41
C LYS A 94 -11.53 -8.24 -3.05
N CYS A 95 -10.81 -7.85 -4.09
CA CYS A 95 -9.89 -8.74 -4.81
C CYS A 95 -8.73 -9.23 -3.92
N HIS A 96 -8.16 -8.36 -3.09
CA HIS A 96 -7.17 -8.75 -2.08
C HIS A 96 -7.73 -9.78 -1.10
N SER A 97 -8.96 -9.58 -0.60
CA SER A 97 -9.62 -10.53 0.30
C SER A 97 -9.88 -11.90 -0.36
N GLU A 98 -10.30 -11.91 -1.63
CA GLU A 98 -10.59 -13.15 -2.38
C GLU A 98 -9.33 -13.95 -2.72
N ILE A 99 -8.26 -13.27 -3.16
CA ILE A 99 -7.03 -13.92 -3.63
C ILE A 99 -6.10 -14.24 -2.45
N GLY A 100 -5.97 -13.29 -1.54
CA GLY A 100 -5.00 -13.29 -0.44
C GLY A 100 -3.81 -12.38 -0.70
N GLU A 101 -3.09 -12.06 0.38
CA GLU A 101 -1.88 -11.25 0.38
C GLU A 101 -0.63 -12.13 0.19
N PRO A 102 0.44 -11.58 -0.40
CA PRO A 102 1.74 -12.24 -0.42
C PRO A 102 2.23 -12.51 1.00
N GLN A 103 2.85 -13.67 1.23
CA GLN A 103 3.47 -13.93 2.52
C GLN A 103 4.65 -12.97 2.72
N MET A 104 4.57 -12.15 3.77
CA MET A 104 5.64 -11.23 4.18
C MET A 104 6.18 -11.54 5.57
N GLU A 105 5.33 -12.01 6.49
CA GLU A 105 5.73 -12.38 7.84
C GLU A 105 6.08 -13.88 7.94
N GLY A 106 7.00 -14.22 8.84
CA GLY A 106 7.37 -15.60 9.15
C GLY A 106 8.02 -16.35 7.98
N LEU A 107 8.76 -15.65 7.12
CA LEU A 107 9.50 -16.28 6.02
C LEU A 107 10.57 -17.21 6.59
N SER A 108 10.73 -18.38 5.98
CA SER A 108 11.83 -19.29 6.32
C SER A 108 13.16 -18.75 5.83
N ASP A 109 14.28 -19.22 6.39
CA ASP A 109 15.62 -18.86 5.94
C ASP A 109 15.83 -19.16 4.44
N ASP A 110 15.34 -20.30 3.96
CA ASP A 110 15.42 -20.67 2.53
C ASP A 110 14.63 -19.71 1.62
N GLU A 111 13.49 -19.21 2.09
CA GLU A 111 12.69 -18.22 1.37
C GLU A 111 13.38 -16.85 1.40
N LEU A 112 13.87 -16.42 2.55
CA LEU A 112 14.65 -15.18 2.68
C LEU A 112 15.87 -15.20 1.77
N HIS A 113 16.57 -16.34 1.67
CA HIS A 113 17.72 -16.48 0.79
C HIS A 113 17.32 -16.34 -0.68
N ARG A 114 16.26 -17.03 -1.13
CA ARG A 114 15.75 -16.89 -2.51
C ARG A 114 15.36 -15.46 -2.85
N ARG A 115 14.63 -14.79 -1.96
CA ARG A 115 14.22 -13.38 -2.12
C ARG A 115 15.41 -12.42 -2.16
N TYR A 116 16.45 -12.71 -1.38
CA TYR A 116 17.69 -11.94 -1.37
C TYR A 116 18.48 -12.10 -2.67
N GLU A 117 18.67 -13.33 -3.16
CA GLU A 117 19.39 -13.58 -4.42
C GLU A 117 18.70 -12.91 -5.61
N SER A 118 17.37 -12.98 -5.70
CA SER A 118 16.60 -12.25 -6.72
C SER A 118 16.85 -10.73 -6.68
N ARG A 119 16.91 -10.13 -5.47
CA ARG A 119 17.23 -8.70 -5.30
C ARG A 119 18.69 -8.39 -5.61
N LEU A 120 19.60 -9.31 -5.33
CA LEU A 120 21.00 -9.19 -5.67
C LEU A 120 21.21 -9.18 -7.19
N ASP A 121 20.49 -10.03 -7.93
CA ASP A 121 20.50 -10.04 -9.39
C ASP A 121 20.01 -8.71 -9.97
N GLN A 122 18.91 -8.16 -9.42
CA GLN A 122 18.43 -6.84 -9.81
C GLN A 122 19.48 -5.76 -9.51
N PHE A 123 20.09 -5.77 -8.32
CA PHE A 123 21.16 -4.83 -7.95
C PHE A 123 22.33 -4.89 -8.94
N GLN A 124 22.77 -6.09 -9.33
CA GLN A 124 23.86 -6.26 -10.29
C GLN A 124 23.50 -5.70 -11.67
N CYS A 125 22.26 -5.89 -12.12
CA CYS A 125 21.77 -5.26 -13.34
C CYS A 125 21.81 -3.73 -13.25
N LEU A 126 21.31 -3.16 -12.15
CA LEU A 126 21.28 -1.71 -11.93
C LEU A 126 22.69 -1.12 -11.92
N LEU A 127 23.64 -1.78 -11.24
CA LEU A 127 25.05 -1.38 -11.19
C LEU A 127 25.69 -1.43 -12.58
N LYS A 128 25.42 -2.48 -13.37
CA LYS A 128 25.93 -2.63 -14.74
C LYS A 128 25.42 -1.56 -15.70
N ASN A 129 24.25 -1.00 -15.43
CA ASN A 129 23.65 0.08 -16.22
C ASN A 129 23.95 1.48 -15.67
N ASP A 130 24.88 1.60 -14.71
CA ASP A 130 25.24 2.86 -14.05
C ASP A 130 24.04 3.59 -13.40
N LEU A 131 23.00 2.84 -13.00
CA LEU A 131 21.79 3.39 -12.38
C LEU A 131 21.94 3.56 -10.88
N ILE A 132 22.87 2.81 -10.28
CA ILE A 132 23.25 2.87 -8.85
C ILE A 132 24.77 2.80 -8.71
N SER A 133 25.25 3.07 -7.50
CA SER A 133 26.65 2.89 -7.12
C SER A 133 26.76 2.26 -5.73
N GLY A 134 27.96 1.78 -5.39
CA GLY A 134 28.24 1.20 -4.08
C GLY A 134 28.31 -0.33 -4.10
N SER A 135 28.08 -0.94 -2.93
CA SER A 135 28.13 -2.39 -2.74
C SER A 135 26.76 -2.93 -2.35
N PRO A 136 26.41 -4.16 -2.76
CA PRO A 136 25.14 -4.76 -2.37
C PRO A 136 25.06 -4.92 -0.85
N MET A 137 23.83 -4.92 -0.34
CA MET A 137 23.57 -5.35 1.04
C MET A 137 24.01 -6.81 1.21
N SER A 138 24.61 -7.19 2.34
CA SER A 138 24.88 -8.61 2.61
C SER A 138 23.61 -9.33 3.07
N PHE A 139 23.59 -10.66 2.97
CA PHE A 139 22.44 -11.45 3.42
C PHE A 139 22.14 -11.25 4.91
N GLU A 140 23.17 -11.18 5.77
CA GLU A 140 22.99 -10.96 7.20
C GLU A 140 22.32 -9.62 7.49
N LYS A 141 22.73 -8.57 6.78
CA LYS A 141 22.11 -7.25 6.91
C LYS A 141 20.69 -7.22 6.35
N PHE A 142 20.42 -7.94 5.27
CA PHE A 142 19.08 -8.10 4.71
C PHE A 142 18.12 -8.73 5.72
N VAL A 143 18.53 -9.81 6.38
CA VAL A 143 17.72 -10.48 7.41
C VAL A 143 17.56 -9.61 8.66
N ASP A 144 18.61 -8.89 9.08
CA ASP A 144 18.54 -7.95 10.21
C ASP A 144 17.52 -6.83 9.96
N GLU A 145 17.57 -6.20 8.78
CA GLU A 145 16.65 -5.13 8.38
C GLU A 145 15.20 -5.64 8.26
N TYR A 146 14.99 -6.82 7.69
CA TYR A 146 13.69 -7.48 7.63
C TYR A 146 13.10 -7.70 9.03
N ASN A 147 13.88 -8.25 9.97
CA ASN A 147 13.42 -8.45 11.34
C ASN A 147 13.18 -7.12 12.07
N ARG A 148 14.05 -6.12 11.87
CA ARG A 148 13.91 -4.78 12.45
C ARG A 148 12.64 -4.07 11.98
N SER A 149 12.20 -4.31 10.75
CA SER A 149 10.92 -3.81 10.22
C SER A 149 9.69 -4.47 10.85
N GLY A 150 9.88 -5.45 11.74
CA GLY A 150 8.81 -6.32 12.21
C GLY A 150 8.31 -7.26 11.12
N GLN A 151 9.19 -7.67 10.21
CA GLN A 151 8.91 -8.59 9.09
C GLN A 151 7.92 -8.05 8.04
N LYS A 152 7.94 -6.73 7.82
CA LYS A 152 7.00 -6.03 6.93
C LYS A 152 7.64 -5.48 5.67
N GLN A 153 8.96 -5.37 5.65
CA GLN A 153 9.68 -4.76 4.54
C GLN A 153 10.91 -5.59 4.17
N LEU A 154 11.10 -5.79 2.88
CA LEU A 154 12.32 -6.33 2.30
C LEU A 154 13.10 -5.19 1.65
N TRP A 155 14.43 -5.30 1.66
CA TRP A 155 15.28 -4.39 0.91
C TRP A 155 14.86 -4.34 -0.56
N SER A 156 14.90 -3.15 -1.16
CA SER A 156 14.58 -2.94 -2.57
C SER A 156 15.78 -2.21 -3.21
N PRO A 157 16.52 -2.85 -4.13
CA PRO A 157 17.77 -2.31 -4.67
C PRO A 157 17.55 -1.11 -5.61
N ASP A 158 16.33 -0.91 -6.07
CA ASP A 158 15.89 0.18 -6.95
C ASP A 158 15.50 1.47 -6.22
N GLN A 159 15.41 1.46 -4.88
CA GLN A 159 14.94 2.61 -4.10
C GLN A 159 15.76 3.89 -4.32
N ASP A 160 17.07 3.75 -4.54
CA ASP A 160 18.01 4.86 -4.77
C ASP A 160 18.51 4.93 -6.23
N ALA A 161 17.87 4.18 -7.13
CA ALA A 161 18.29 4.10 -8.52
C ALA A 161 17.83 5.32 -9.34
N SER A 162 18.71 5.77 -10.23
CA SER A 162 18.44 6.89 -11.11
C SER A 162 17.57 6.48 -12.29
N THR A 163 16.74 7.40 -12.78
CA THR A 163 16.06 7.28 -14.07
C THR A 163 16.99 7.71 -15.20
N VAL A 164 16.78 7.17 -16.41
CA VAL A 164 17.58 7.53 -17.59
C VAL A 164 16.68 7.83 -18.78
N GLU A 165 17.09 8.80 -19.60
CA GLU A 165 16.39 9.11 -20.85
C GLU A 165 17.09 8.41 -22.03
N ARG A 166 16.33 7.68 -22.85
CA ARG A 166 16.80 7.07 -24.11
C ARG A 166 15.77 7.36 -25.20
N ASP A 167 16.23 7.89 -26.33
CA ASP A 167 15.37 8.24 -27.48
C ASP A 167 14.19 9.18 -27.13
N GLY A 168 14.37 10.07 -26.15
CA GLY A 168 13.33 10.99 -25.67
C GLY A 168 12.28 10.34 -24.75
N ILE A 169 12.51 9.10 -24.32
CA ILE A 169 11.66 8.36 -23.38
C ILE A 169 12.42 8.22 -22.06
N LEU A 170 11.76 8.56 -20.95
CA LEU A 170 12.29 8.37 -19.61
C LEU A 170 12.02 6.93 -19.16
N TYR A 171 13.08 6.20 -18.82
CA TYR A 171 13.04 4.84 -18.30
C TYR A 171 13.37 4.85 -16.80
N GLY A 172 12.53 4.17 -16.03
CA GLY A 172 12.75 3.86 -14.64
C GLY A 172 13.76 2.73 -14.43
N PRO A 173 14.24 2.55 -13.18
CA PRO A 173 15.15 1.47 -12.83
C PRO A 173 14.60 0.07 -13.15
N THR A 174 13.31 -0.15 -12.90
CA THR A 174 12.62 -1.43 -13.15
C THR A 174 12.39 -1.70 -14.63
N ASP A 175 12.25 -0.67 -15.47
CA ASP A 175 12.09 -0.83 -16.92
C ASP A 175 13.38 -1.39 -17.57
N ILE A 176 14.54 -1.09 -16.97
CA ILE A 176 15.86 -1.54 -17.46
C ILE A 176 16.29 -2.83 -16.76
N CYS A 177 15.97 -2.94 -15.47
CA CYS A 177 16.34 -4.04 -14.61
C CYS A 177 15.08 -4.55 -13.87
N PRO A 178 14.23 -5.33 -14.56
CA PRO A 178 12.99 -5.82 -14.00
C PRO A 178 13.23 -6.77 -12.83
N ARG A 179 12.23 -6.90 -11.96
CA ARG A 179 12.26 -7.82 -10.83
C ARG A 179 12.02 -9.26 -11.34
N ASP A 180 12.57 -10.25 -10.64
CA ASP A 180 12.24 -11.65 -10.92
C ASP A 180 10.79 -11.92 -10.52
N THR A 181 9.97 -12.31 -11.49
CA THR A 181 8.54 -12.56 -11.30
C THR A 181 8.24 -13.94 -10.70
N SER A 182 9.25 -14.78 -10.51
CA SER A 182 9.15 -16.12 -9.90
C SER A 182 9.30 -16.11 -8.38
N THR A 183 9.78 -15.00 -7.81
CA THR A 183 10.10 -14.85 -6.37
C THR A 183 9.60 -13.50 -5.84
N TRP A 184 8.98 -13.48 -4.66
CA TRP A 184 8.43 -12.27 -3.99
C TRP A 184 9.49 -11.30 -3.45
#